data_AF-A0AAD5A4A4-F1
#
_entry.id   AF-A0AAD5A4A4-F1
#
_cell.length_a   1.000
_cell.length_b   1.000
_cell.length_c   1.000
_cell.angle_alpha   90.00
_cell.angle_beta   90.00
_cell.angle_gamma   90.00
#
_symmetry.space_group_name_H-M   'P 1'
#
loop_
_entity.id
_entity.type
_entity.pdbx_description
1 polymer ?
#
loop_
_entity_poly.entity_id
_entity_poly.type
_entity_poly.pdbx_seq_one_letter_code
_entity_poly.pdbx_strand_id
1 'polypeptide(L)'
;GYSSKISQMPVILVPLHFDRDPLQKQPSCRRSVVIRTFITSDFMTGIAATPDNHIPEEASVTSSPFHRQHSFILLIPLFVLQVVLKMVSEIKKIPGISRVMYDLTSKPPGTTEWE
;
A
#
# COMPACT_ATOMS: atom_id res chain seq x y z
N GLY A 1 17.06 0.15 -0.57
CA GLY A 1 15.71 0.01 -1.14
C GLY A 1 14.89 -0.94 -0.29
N TYR A 2 13.60 -0.66 -0.06
CA TYR A 2 12.74 -1.37 0.92
C TYR A 2 12.39 -2.83 0.57
N SER A 3 12.84 -3.33 -0.58
CA SER A 3 12.56 -4.69 -1.05
C SER A 3 13.06 -5.80 -0.12
N SER A 4 13.99 -5.52 0.80
CA SER A 4 14.50 -6.49 1.77
C SER A 4 13.68 -6.61 3.04
N LYS A 5 12.70 -5.72 3.27
CA LYS A 5 11.84 -5.72 4.47
C LYS A 5 10.45 -6.31 4.22
N ILE A 6 10.06 -6.48 2.96
CA ILE A 6 8.79 -7.06 2.55
C ILE A 6 9.09 -8.43 1.93
N SER A 7 8.50 -9.49 2.49
CA SER A 7 8.72 -10.84 2.00
C SER A 7 8.11 -11.01 0.61
N GLN A 8 6.88 -10.51 0.40
CA GLN A 8 6.18 -10.51 -0.89
C GLN A 8 5.23 -9.31 -1.02
N MET A 9 5.01 -8.85 -2.26
CA MET A 9 4.03 -7.79 -2.55
C MET A 9 3.18 -8.12 -3.79
N PRO A 10 2.16 -8.99 -3.68
CA PRO A 10 1.22 -9.21 -4.76
C PRO A 10 0.47 -7.93 -5.18
N VAL A 11 0.26 -7.78 -6.48
CA VAL A 11 -0.60 -6.76 -7.08
C VAL A 11 -1.71 -7.48 -7.83
N ILE A 12 -2.93 -7.40 -7.30
CA ILE A 12 -4.06 -8.22 -7.74
C ILE A 12 -5.04 -7.34 -8.52
N LEU A 13 -5.45 -7.79 -9.71
CA LEU A 13 -6.45 -7.11 -10.52
C LEU A 13 -7.82 -7.74 -10.28
N VAL A 14 -8.77 -6.97 -9.73
CA VAL A 14 -10.14 -7.45 -9.45
C VAL A 14 -11.15 -6.85 -10.44
N PRO A 15 -12.16 -7.62 -10.89
CA PRO A 15 -13.17 -7.17 -11.85
C PRO A 15 -14.25 -6.29 -11.21
N LEU A 16 -13.84 -5.31 -10.40
CA LEU A 16 -14.72 -4.37 -9.71
C LEU A 16 -14.63 -2.98 -10.33
N HIS A 17 -15.78 -2.46 -10.78
CA HIS A 17 -15.93 -1.11 -11.34
C HIS A 17 -16.76 -0.24 -10.40
N PHE A 18 -16.07 0.59 -9.61
CA PHE A 18 -16.66 1.54 -8.68
C PHE A 18 -17.06 2.86 -9.36
N ASP A 19 -17.75 3.72 -8.62
CA ASP A 19 -18.10 5.10 -9.02
C ASP A 19 -19.04 5.21 -10.22
N ARG A 20 -19.80 4.14 -10.47
CA ARG A 20 -20.90 4.15 -11.45
C ARG A 20 -22.15 4.77 -10.82
N ASP A 21 -22.82 5.62 -11.58
CA ASP A 21 -24.17 6.09 -11.22
C ASP A 21 -25.15 4.91 -11.35
N PRO A 22 -25.80 4.47 -10.25
CA PRO A 22 -26.74 3.36 -10.28
C PRO A 22 -27.98 3.64 -11.14
N LEU A 23 -28.36 4.92 -11.31
CA LEU A 23 -29.52 5.31 -12.11
C LEU A 23 -29.24 5.18 -13.61
N GLN A 24 -27.99 5.34 -14.04
CA GLN A 24 -27.60 5.33 -15.46
C GLN A 24 -27.37 3.92 -16.03
N LYS A 25 -27.48 2.86 -15.20
CA LYS A 25 -27.33 1.45 -15.62
C LYS A 25 -26.09 1.18 -16.49
N GLN A 26 -24.99 1.90 -16.26
CA GLN A 26 -23.79 1.76 -17.08
C GLN A 26 -23.13 0.38 -16.89
N PRO A 27 -22.65 -0.26 -17.97
CA PRO A 27 -21.98 -1.56 -17.88
C PRO A 27 -20.66 -1.48 -17.11
N SER A 28 -20.24 -2.60 -16.51
CA SER A 28 -18.95 -2.70 -15.84
C SER A 28 -17.83 -2.88 -16.88
N CYS A 29 -17.02 -1.85 -17.13
CA CYS A 29 -15.92 -1.89 -18.10
C CYS A 29 -14.54 -1.56 -17.51
N ARG A 30 -14.45 -1.24 -16.22
CA ARG A 30 -13.19 -0.97 -15.51
C ARG A 30 -12.91 -2.04 -14.47
N ARG A 31 -11.66 -2.09 -14.02
CA ARG A 31 -11.17 -3.00 -12.99
C ARG A 31 -10.66 -2.21 -11.80
N SER A 32 -10.33 -2.88 -10.71
CA SER A 32 -9.65 -2.27 -9.57
C SER A 32 -8.41 -3.06 -9.22
N VAL A 33 -7.47 -2.42 -8.55
CA VAL A 33 -6.21 -3.05 -8.13
C VAL A 33 -6.20 -3.17 -6.61
N VAL A 34 -5.76 -4.31 -6.10
CA VAL A 34 -5.44 -4.51 -4.68
C VAL A 34 -3.93 -4.61 -4.54
N ILE A 35 -3.35 -3.76 -3.72
CA ILE A 35 -1.96 -3.86 -3.29
C ILE A 35 -1.95 -4.68 -2.01
N ARG A 36 -1.22 -5.80 -2.02
CA ARG A 36 -1.11 -6.68 -0.86
C ARG A 36 0.34 -6.76 -0.45
N THR A 37 0.72 -6.06 0.60
CA THR A 37 2.06 -6.18 1.20
C THR A 37 2.02 -7.20 2.31
N PHE A 38 2.85 -8.24 2.22
CA PHE A 38 2.83 -9.33 3.17
C PHE A 38 4.23 -9.59 3.75
N ILE A 39 4.31 -9.61 5.08
CA ILE A 39 5.54 -9.86 5.83
C ILE A 39 5.40 -11.19 6.55
N THR A 40 6.33 -12.09 6.27
CA THR A 40 6.35 -13.44 6.82
C THR A 40 7.77 -13.96 6.95
N SER A 41 8.03 -14.73 8.01
CA SER A 41 9.30 -15.43 8.24
C SER A 41 9.25 -16.92 7.84
N ASP A 42 8.05 -17.50 7.71
CA ASP A 42 7.85 -18.95 7.56
C ASP A 42 6.81 -19.32 6.48
N PHE A 43 6.25 -18.34 5.77
CA PHE A 43 5.13 -18.46 4.81
C PHE A 43 3.85 -19.09 5.37
N MET A 44 3.83 -19.55 6.61
CA MET A 44 2.67 -20.16 7.28
C MET A 44 1.87 -19.10 8.01
N THR A 45 2.54 -18.12 8.61
CA THR A 45 1.95 -16.96 9.28
C THR A 45 2.52 -15.68 8.71
N GLY A 46 1.74 -14.60 8.74
CA GLY A 46 2.28 -13.31 8.37
C GLY A 46 1.30 -12.19 8.55
N ILE A 47 1.84 -10.99 8.58
CA ILE A 47 1.11 -9.76 8.84
C ILE A 47 1.02 -8.96 7.55
N ALA A 48 -0.14 -8.33 7.33
CA ALA A 48 -0.21 -7.26 6.35
C ALA A 48 0.73 -6.14 6.81
N ALA A 49 1.61 -5.68 5.92
CA ALA A 49 2.44 -4.53 6.26
C ALA A 49 1.52 -3.31 6.43
N THR A 50 1.34 -2.86 7.67
CA THR A 50 0.60 -1.63 7.91
C THR A 50 1.48 -0.45 7.54
N PRO A 51 0.95 0.53 6.76
CA PRO A 51 1.63 1.80 6.56
C PRO A 51 1.62 2.50 7.92
N ASP A 52 2.70 2.35 8.70
CA ASP A 52 3.07 3.07 9.93
C ASP A 52 4.11 2.28 10.75
N ASN A 53 4.02 0.93 10.77
CA ASN A 53 4.88 0.09 11.64
C ASN A 53 5.99 -0.69 10.92
N HIS A 54 5.81 -1.08 9.65
CA HIS A 54 6.66 -2.11 9.03
C HIS A 54 7.48 -1.67 7.82
N ILE A 55 7.41 -0.40 7.44
CA ILE A 55 8.19 0.17 6.33
C ILE A 55 8.98 1.38 6.85
N PRO A 56 10.08 1.21 7.59
CA PRO A 56 10.87 2.35 8.10
C PRO A 56 11.73 2.95 6.99
N GLU A 57 11.69 4.27 6.83
CA GLU A 57 12.60 5.02 5.96
C GLU A 57 14.02 5.10 6.55
N GLU A 58 15.03 4.95 5.69
CA GLU A 58 16.38 5.45 5.97
C GLU A 58 16.42 6.91 5.50
N ALA A 59 16.26 7.84 6.43
CA ALA A 59 16.47 9.25 6.15
C ALA A 59 17.98 9.48 5.97
N SER A 60 18.46 9.43 4.73
CA SER A 60 19.71 10.11 4.37
C SER A 60 19.46 11.62 4.37
N VAL A 61 19.24 12.16 5.57
CA VAL A 61 19.45 13.58 5.83
C VAL A 61 20.94 13.80 5.65
N THR A 62 21.32 14.23 4.45
CA THR A 62 22.57 14.95 4.27
C THR A 62 22.58 16.06 5.32
N SER A 63 23.59 15.99 6.17
CA SER A 63 23.83 16.86 7.30
C SER A 63 23.72 18.33 6.89
N SER A 64 22.57 18.94 7.17
CA SER A 64 22.48 20.38 7.35
C SER A 64 22.29 20.65 8.85
N PRO A 65 23.19 21.42 9.48
CA PRO A 65 23.18 21.63 10.91
C PRO A 65 22.26 22.81 11.19
N PHE A 66 20.94 22.60 11.21
CA PHE A 66 20.03 23.64 11.68
C PHE A 66 19.11 23.13 12.79
N HIS A 67 19.53 23.49 14.00
CA HIS A 67 18.76 23.79 15.19
C HIS A 67 17.62 22.84 15.59
N ARG A 68 17.99 22.00 16.56
CA ARG A 68 17.13 21.32 17.53
C ARG A 68 16.12 22.31 18.15
N GLN A 69 14.82 22.07 17.96
CA GLN A 69 13.79 22.35 18.99
C GLN A 69 12.51 21.52 18.75
N HIS A 70 12.30 20.58 19.69
CA HIS A 70 11.04 19.97 20.13
C HIS A 70 9.83 20.03 19.18
N SER A 71 9.70 19.04 18.27
CA SER A 71 8.44 18.40 17.81
C SER A 71 8.66 17.27 16.79
N PHE A 72 9.78 16.54 16.89
CA PHE A 72 10.16 15.51 15.90
C PHE A 72 9.43 14.16 16.06
N ILE A 73 8.59 14.00 17.08
CA ILE A 73 7.91 12.72 17.39
C ILE A 73 6.60 12.53 16.60
N LEU A 74 6.04 13.59 15.99
CA LEU A 74 4.79 13.51 15.22
C LEU A 74 4.97 13.34 13.70
N LEU A 75 6.20 13.35 13.18
CA LEU A 75 6.50 13.30 11.73
C LEU A 75 6.84 11.89 11.23
N ILE A 76 7.02 10.93 12.12
CA ILE A 76 7.38 9.53 11.80
C ILE A 76 6.25 8.76 11.07
N PRO A 77 4.94 8.94 11.38
CA PRO A 77 3.87 8.28 10.62
C PRO A 77 3.68 8.86 9.20
N LEU A 78 4.15 10.08 8.95
CA LEU A 78 3.84 10.79 7.70
C LEU A 78 4.58 10.24 6.47
N PHE A 79 5.68 9.51 6.68
CA PHE A 79 6.63 9.20 5.61
C PHE A 79 6.37 7.85 4.92
N VAL A 80 5.88 6.85 5.66
CA VAL A 80 5.54 5.52 5.11
C VAL A 80 4.35 5.59 4.14
N LEU A 81 3.40 6.46 4.48
CA LEU A 81 2.26 6.77 3.64
C LEU A 81 2.71 7.25 2.25
N GLN A 82 3.87 7.89 2.11
CA GLN A 82 4.33 8.42 0.81
C GLN A 82 4.61 7.33 -0.23
N VAL A 83 5.17 6.18 0.16
CA VAL A 83 5.47 5.10 -0.80
C VAL A 83 4.18 4.48 -1.33
N VAL A 84 3.24 4.15 -0.42
CA VAL A 84 1.93 3.61 -0.80
C VAL A 84 1.15 4.65 -1.61
N LEU A 85 1.15 5.92 -1.21
CA LEU A 85 0.51 7.00 -1.98
C LEU A 85 1.13 7.18 -3.37
N LYS A 86 2.46 7.04 -3.50
CA LYS A 86 3.13 7.07 -4.81
C LYS A 86 2.69 5.91 -5.69
N MET A 87 2.62 4.69 -5.15
CA MET A 87 2.08 3.53 -5.88
C MET A 87 0.64 3.77 -6.32
N VAL A 88 -0.22 4.25 -5.42
CA VAL A 88 -1.61 4.59 -5.73
C VAL A 88 -1.70 5.65 -6.83
N SER A 89 -0.87 6.70 -6.76
CA SER A 89 -0.80 7.77 -7.75
C SER A 89 -0.42 7.25 -9.14
N GLU A 90 0.59 6.40 -9.23
CA GLU A 90 1.02 5.84 -10.53
C GLU A 90 0.00 4.83 -11.08
N ILE A 91 -0.57 3.95 -10.25
CA ILE A 91 -1.58 2.97 -10.69
C ILE A 91 -2.85 3.67 -11.18
N LYS A 92 -3.27 4.77 -10.54
CA LYS A 92 -4.45 5.54 -10.99
C LYS A 92 -4.28 6.18 -12.36
N LYS A 93 -3.05 6.36 -12.87
CA LYS A 93 -2.82 6.86 -14.23
C LYS A 93 -3.11 5.80 -15.30
N ILE A 94 -3.18 4.53 -14.93
CA ILE A 94 -3.42 3.43 -15.86
C ILE A 94 -4.89 3.49 -16.33
N PRO A 95 -5.16 3.62 -17.65
CA PRO A 95 -6.51 3.61 -18.17
C PRO A 95 -7.26 2.34 -17.80
N GLY A 96 -8.51 2.47 -17.39
CA GLY A 96 -9.36 1.32 -17.03
C GLY A 96 -9.24 0.87 -15.58
N ILE A 97 -8.43 1.51 -14.75
CA ILE A 97 -8.47 1.35 -13.29
C ILE A 97 -9.53 2.29 -12.70
N SER A 98 -10.47 1.73 -11.93
CA SER A 98 -11.49 2.48 -11.20
C SER A 98 -11.04 2.82 -9.79
N ARG A 99 -10.48 1.87 -9.04
CA ARG A 99 -9.92 2.11 -7.70
C ARG A 99 -8.66 1.30 -7.43
N VAL A 100 -7.90 1.78 -6.44
CA VAL A 100 -6.78 1.08 -5.82
C VAL A 100 -7.14 0.84 -4.36
N MET A 101 -6.98 -0.39 -3.90
CA MET A 101 -7.29 -0.86 -2.56
C MET A 101 -6.02 -1.42 -1.92
N TYR A 102 -5.98 -1.47 -0.60
CA TYR A 102 -4.86 -2.02 0.15
C TYR A 102 -5.37 -3.14 1.05
N ASP A 103 -4.81 -4.34 0.91
CA ASP A 103 -5.22 -5.49 1.73
C ASP A 103 -4.58 -5.41 3.12
N LEU A 104 -5.43 -5.41 4.16
CA LEU A 104 -5.04 -5.36 5.56
C LEU A 104 -5.20 -6.72 6.27
N THR A 105 -5.47 -7.79 5.52
CA THR A 105 -5.77 -9.11 6.07
C THR A 105 -4.49 -9.89 6.36
N SER A 106 -4.26 -10.24 7.63
CA SER A 106 -3.19 -11.13 8.06
C SER A 106 -3.48 -12.60 7.72
N LYS A 107 -2.44 -13.43 7.77
CA LYS A 107 -2.52 -14.89 7.65
C LYS A 107 -2.19 -15.54 9.00
N PRO A 108 -3.09 -16.34 9.58
CA PRO A 108 -4.53 -16.48 9.25
C PRO A 108 -5.35 -15.21 9.64
N PRO A 109 -6.57 -14.98 9.10
CA PRO A 109 -7.40 -15.90 8.30
C PRO A 109 -7.17 -15.88 6.78
N GLY A 110 -6.41 -14.93 6.24
CA GLY A 110 -6.12 -14.87 4.80
C GLY A 110 -5.03 -15.85 4.36
N THR A 111 -4.84 -16.02 3.06
CA THR A 111 -3.69 -16.72 2.44
C THR A 111 -2.63 -15.69 1.97
N THR A 112 -1.63 -16.03 1.16
CA THR A 112 -0.67 -15.02 0.64
C THR A 112 -1.08 -14.46 -0.73
N GLU A 113 -1.80 -15.24 -1.52
CA GLU A 113 -2.37 -14.83 -2.81
C GLU A 113 -3.89 -14.63 -2.71
N TRP A 114 -4.49 -14.01 -3.73
CA TRP A 114 -5.93 -14.05 -3.98
C TRP A 114 -6.14 -14.83 -5.28
N GLU A 115 -7.00 -15.85 -5.27
CA GLU A 115 -7.40 -16.63 -6.44
C GLU A 115 -8.78 -16.19 -6.96
#